data_AF-A0A075FR93-F1
#
_entry.id   AF-A0A075FR93-F1
#
_cell.length_a   1.000
_cell.length_b   1.000
_cell.length_c   1.000
_cell.angle_alpha   90.00
_cell.angle_beta   90.00
_cell.angle_gamma   90.00
#
_symmetry.space_group_name_H-M   'P 1'
#
loop_
_entity.id
_entity.type
_entity.pdbx_description
1 polymer ?
#
loop_
_entity_poly.entity_id
_entity_poly.type
_entity_poly.pdbx_seq_one_letter_code
_entity_poly.pdbx_strand_id
1 'polypeptide(L)'
;MERTEALLEANTDVIVVDIAHGHSENAITTVKNIKKAFPNCELIAGNVATAQGTEDLIKAGVDAVKVGVGSGSICITRVITGSGVPQLTAVMDCAEIAKNMIFL
;
A
#
# COMPACT_ATOMS: atom_id res chain seq x y z
N MET A 1 -1.54 -16.09 -2.76
CA MET A 1 -0.45 -16.45 -3.67
C MET A 1 -0.98 -16.93 -5.01
N GLU A 2 -1.85 -17.94 -5.07
CA GLU A 2 -2.46 -18.44 -6.33
C GLU A 2 -2.97 -17.33 -7.26
N ARG A 3 -3.75 -16.37 -6.75
CA ARG A 3 -4.25 -15.24 -7.56
C ARG A 3 -3.11 -14.36 -8.12
N THR A 4 -2.06 -14.12 -7.34
CA THR A 4 -0.90 -13.32 -7.77
C THR A 4 -0.17 -14.03 -8.91
N GLU A 5 0.07 -15.33 -8.75
CA GLU A 5 0.74 -16.16 -9.75
C GLU A 5 -0.04 -16.17 -11.07
N ALA A 6 -1.35 -16.44 -11.03
CA ALA A 6 -2.19 -16.43 -12.22
C ALA A 6 -2.22 -15.07 -12.96
N LEU A 7 -2.17 -13.95 -12.23
CA LEU A 7 -2.13 -12.61 -12.85
C LEU A 7 -0.78 -12.32 -13.51
N LEU A 8 0.33 -12.77 -12.90
CA LEU A 8 1.67 -12.64 -13.46
C LEU A 8 1.86 -13.54 -14.69
N GLU A 9 1.34 -14.78 -14.65
CA GLU A 9 1.31 -15.67 -15.83
C GLU A 9 0.48 -15.08 -16.97
N ALA A 10 -0.56 -14.32 -16.65
CA ALA A 10 -1.35 -13.55 -17.60
C ALA A 10 -0.63 -12.26 -18.11
N ASN A 11 0.64 -12.04 -17.74
CA ASN A 11 1.46 -10.89 -18.13
C ASN A 11 0.93 -9.54 -17.64
N THR A 12 0.38 -9.49 -16.41
CA THR A 12 0.10 -8.21 -15.74
C THR A 12 1.39 -7.47 -15.43
N ASP A 13 1.44 -6.16 -15.69
CA ASP A 13 2.62 -5.33 -15.44
C ASP A 13 2.88 -5.08 -13.95
N VAL A 14 1.83 -4.96 -13.13
CA VAL A 14 1.91 -4.59 -11.72
C VAL A 14 0.82 -5.24 -10.88
N ILE A 15 1.18 -5.73 -9.70
CA ILE A 15 0.22 -6.26 -8.72
C ILE A 15 -0.11 -5.17 -7.70
N VAL A 16 -1.38 -5.07 -7.33
CA VAL A 16 -1.85 -4.17 -6.26
C VAL A 16 -2.41 -4.97 -5.10
N VAL A 17 -1.72 -4.96 -3.96
CA VAL A 17 -2.27 -5.44 -2.68
C VAL A 17 -3.17 -4.35 -2.13
N ASP A 18 -4.46 -4.48 -2.42
CA ASP A 18 -5.47 -3.48 -2.08
C ASP A 18 -6.33 -3.92 -0.88
N ILE A 19 -6.17 -3.23 0.26
CA ILE A 19 -6.97 -3.44 1.47
C ILE A 19 -7.31 -2.11 2.12
N ALA A 20 -8.42 -2.03 2.85
CA ALA A 20 -8.84 -0.81 3.53
C ALA A 20 -7.79 -0.26 4.53
N HIS A 21 -7.01 -1.15 5.16
CA HIS A 21 -5.95 -0.79 6.11
C HIS A 21 -4.64 -1.53 5.78
N GLY A 22 -3.81 -0.90 4.96
CA GLY A 22 -2.53 -1.44 4.49
C GLY A 22 -1.42 -1.45 5.55
N HIS A 23 -1.57 -0.69 6.64
CA HIS A 23 -0.65 -0.73 7.78
C HIS A 23 -1.05 -1.83 8.78
N SER A 24 -1.32 -3.03 8.26
CA SER A 24 -1.69 -4.21 9.04
C SER A 24 -0.67 -5.33 8.84
N GLU A 25 -0.54 -6.22 9.83
CA GLU A 25 0.32 -7.41 9.73
C GLU A 25 0.00 -8.25 8.49
N ASN A 26 -1.29 -8.40 8.17
CA ASN A 26 -1.73 -9.17 7.01
C ASN A 26 -1.22 -8.56 5.70
N ALA A 27 -1.32 -7.24 5.54
CA ALA A 27 -0.86 -6.55 4.34
C ALA A 27 0.66 -6.64 4.22
N ILE A 28 1.40 -6.32 5.29
CA ILE A 28 2.87 -6.37 5.33
C ILE A 28 3.37 -7.78 5.04
N THR A 29 2.77 -8.80 5.65
CA THR A 29 3.13 -10.21 5.43
C THR A 29 2.84 -10.63 4.00
N THR A 30 1.72 -10.19 3.42
CA THR A 30 1.37 -10.46 2.02
C THR A 30 2.39 -9.83 1.06
N VAL A 31 2.76 -8.57 1.27
CA VAL A 31 3.81 -7.89 0.49
C VAL A 31 5.12 -8.66 0.53
N LYS A 32 5.60 -9.03 1.73
CA LYS A 32 6.83 -9.79 1.91
C LYS A 32 6.78 -11.14 1.19
N ASN A 33 5.65 -11.85 1.30
CA ASN A 33 5.47 -13.14 0.63
C ASN A 33 5.47 -13.01 -0.90
N ILE A 34 4.84 -11.95 -1.45
CA ILE A 34 4.84 -11.67 -2.88
C ILE A 34 6.25 -11.34 -3.37
N LYS A 35 6.96 -10.38 -2.76
CA LYS A 35 8.33 -10.04 -3.18
C LYS A 35 9.32 -11.18 -2.98
N LYS A 36 9.10 -12.06 -1.99
CA LYS A 36 9.91 -13.28 -1.81
C LYS A 36 9.70 -14.29 -2.94
N ALA A 37 8.45 -14.52 -3.35
CA ALA A 37 8.12 -15.50 -4.39
C ALA A 37 8.36 -14.96 -5.82
N PHE A 38 8.12 -13.67 -6.03
CA PHE A 38 8.17 -13.00 -7.31
C PHE A 38 9.02 -11.72 -7.18
N PRO A 39 10.34 -11.83 -7.03
CA PRO A 39 11.21 -10.69 -6.72
C PRO A 39 11.21 -9.59 -7.78
N ASN A 40 10.93 -9.94 -9.04
CA ASN A 40 10.89 -9.01 -10.17
C ASN A 40 9.49 -8.43 -10.43
N CYS A 41 8.48 -8.81 -9.64
CA CYS A 41 7.14 -8.25 -9.75
C CYS A 41 7.15 -6.80 -9.24
N GLU A 42 6.62 -5.89 -10.06
CA GLU A 42 6.23 -4.55 -9.61
C GLU A 42 5.02 -4.67 -8.68
N LEU A 43 5.11 -4.06 -7.50
CA LEU A 43 4.15 -4.24 -6.43
C LEU A 43 3.76 -2.91 -5.80
N ILE A 44 2.48 -2.60 -5.89
CA ILE A 44 1.84 -1.50 -5.16
C ILE A 44 1.12 -2.07 -3.95
N ALA A 45 1.21 -1.43 -2.79
CA ALA A 45 0.35 -1.78 -1.66
C ALA A 45 -0.25 -0.57 -0.96
N GLY A 46 -1.42 -0.80 -0.37
CA GLY A 46 -2.11 0.18 0.44
C GLY A 46 -3.45 -0.36 0.94
N ASN A 47 -4.30 0.45 1.54
CA ASN A 47 -4.15 1.89 1.69
C ASN A 47 -3.53 2.28 3.03
N VAL A 48 -2.64 3.27 3.00
CA VAL A 48 -2.13 3.95 4.19
C VAL A 48 -2.47 5.43 4.15
N ALA A 49 -2.38 6.11 5.28
CA ALA A 49 -2.63 7.54 5.37
C ALA A 49 -1.67 8.23 6.37
N THR A 50 -0.57 7.57 6.71
CA THR A 50 0.40 8.01 7.71
C THR A 50 1.82 7.78 7.20
N ALA A 51 2.76 8.57 7.70
CA ALA A 51 4.18 8.41 7.40
C ALA A 51 4.69 7.01 7.82
N GLN A 52 4.33 6.56 9.04
CA GLN A 52 4.77 5.24 9.53
C GLN A 52 4.26 4.09 8.65
N GLY A 53 2.98 4.11 8.26
CA GLY A 53 2.43 3.06 7.39
C GLY A 53 3.10 3.03 6.02
N THR A 54 3.47 4.19 5.50
CA THR A 54 4.23 4.33 4.26
C THR A 54 5.64 3.73 4.40
N GLU A 55 6.36 4.12 5.46
CA GLU A 55 7.70 3.60 5.76
C GLU A 55 7.69 2.07 5.91
N ASP A 56 6.73 1.53 6.64
CA ASP A 56 6.64 0.08 6.89
C ASP A 56 6.31 -0.71 5.63
N LEU A 57 5.50 -0.16 4.72
CA LEU A 57 5.27 -0.78 3.40
C LEU A 57 6.50 -0.70 2.50
N ILE A 58 7.23 0.42 2.49
CA ILE A 58 8.49 0.56 1.75
C ILE A 58 9.50 -0.48 2.27
N LYS A 59 9.68 -0.58 3.59
CA LYS A 59 10.54 -1.60 4.22
C LYS A 59 10.10 -3.04 3.92
N ALA A 60 8.80 -3.27 3.71
CA ALA A 60 8.29 -4.57 3.31
C ALA A 60 8.64 -4.94 1.86
N GLY A 61 9.00 -3.96 1.02
CA GLY A 61 9.51 -4.15 -0.33
C GLY A 61 8.56 -3.75 -1.45
N VAL A 62 7.57 -2.88 -1.19
CA VAL A 62 6.73 -2.34 -2.26
C VAL A 62 7.53 -1.40 -3.17
N ASP A 63 7.15 -1.36 -4.44
CA ASP A 63 7.69 -0.44 -5.43
C ASP A 63 6.88 0.87 -5.46
N ALA A 64 5.62 0.84 -4.99
CA ALA A 64 4.82 2.03 -4.73
C ALA A 64 3.83 1.87 -3.57
N VAL A 65 3.47 2.99 -2.94
CA VAL A 65 2.48 3.05 -1.85
C VAL A 65 1.21 3.75 -2.32
N LYS A 66 0.05 3.12 -2.08
CA LYS A 66 -1.27 3.70 -2.36
C LYS A 66 -1.80 4.43 -1.11
N VAL A 67 -2.01 5.74 -1.24
CA VAL A 67 -2.35 6.64 -0.12
C VAL A 67 -3.82 7.04 -0.12
N GLY A 68 -4.49 6.84 1.01
CA GLY A 68 -5.81 7.41 1.29
C GLY A 68 -6.69 6.49 2.13
N VAL A 69 -7.16 6.97 3.28
CA VAL A 69 -8.12 6.25 4.14
C VAL A 69 -9.31 7.18 4.41
N GLY A 70 -10.50 6.75 3.99
CA GLY A 70 -11.74 7.51 4.18
C GLY A 70 -11.93 8.72 3.26
N SER A 71 -11.17 8.85 2.17
CA SER A 71 -11.24 9.98 1.23
C SER A 71 -12.01 9.70 -0.06
N GLY A 72 -12.33 8.44 -0.36
CA GLY A 72 -13.09 8.08 -1.56
C GLY A 72 -14.52 8.64 -1.51
N SER A 73 -15.05 9.09 -2.65
CA SER A 73 -16.39 9.72 -2.73
C SER A 73 -17.53 8.85 -2.22
N ILE A 74 -17.45 7.54 -2.46
CA ILE A 74 -18.43 6.54 -1.99
C ILE A 74 -18.00 5.83 -0.70
N CYS A 75 -16.82 6.16 -0.16
CA CYS A 75 -16.24 5.48 0.98
C CYS A 75 -16.91 5.96 2.28
N ILE A 76 -17.63 5.05 2.96
CA ILE A 76 -18.32 5.36 4.22
C ILE A 76 -17.46 5.13 5.47
N THR A 77 -16.16 4.86 5.33
CA THR A 77 -15.26 4.54 6.47
C THR A 77 -15.29 5.61 7.56
N ARG A 78 -15.24 6.90 7.20
CA ARG A 78 -15.33 7.98 8.19
C ARG A 78 -16.63 7.95 8.98
N VAL A 79 -17.75 7.66 8.31
CA VAL A 79 -19.08 7.66 8.90
C VAL A 79 -19.26 6.45 9.83
N ILE A 80 -18.76 5.28 9.42
CA ILE A 80 -18.97 4.03 10.15
C ILE A 80 -17.93 3.79 11.25
N THR A 81 -16.65 4.07 10.99
CA THR A 81 -15.55 3.74 11.92
C THR A 81 -14.95 4.95 12.61
N GLY A 82 -15.29 6.17 12.16
CA GLY A 82 -14.63 7.40 12.61
C GLY A 82 -13.19 7.55 12.10
N SER A 83 -12.69 6.64 11.26
CA SER A 83 -11.29 6.63 10.80
C SER A 83 -11.13 7.32 9.45
N GLY A 84 -10.05 8.10 9.32
CA GLY A 84 -9.61 8.68 8.06
C GLY A 84 -8.76 9.92 8.26
N VAL A 85 -7.98 10.28 7.23
CA VAL A 85 -7.10 11.46 7.24
C VAL A 85 -7.45 12.33 6.03
N PRO A 86 -7.61 13.66 6.17
CA PRO A 86 -7.84 14.54 5.01
C PRO A 86 -6.82 14.26 3.90
N GLN A 87 -7.29 14.05 2.67
CA GLN A 87 -6.47 13.44 1.63
C GLN A 87 -5.21 14.24 1.30
N LEU A 88 -5.28 15.57 1.30
CA LEU A 88 -4.12 16.41 1.06
C LEU A 88 -3.05 16.20 2.15
N THR A 89 -3.44 16.22 3.43
CA THR A 89 -2.55 15.92 4.56
C THR A 89 -1.94 14.53 4.43
N ALA A 90 -2.78 13.51 4.18
CA ALA A 90 -2.30 12.13 4.02
C ALA A 90 -1.25 12.01 2.91
N VAL A 91 -1.50 12.61 1.74
CA VAL A 91 -0.55 12.59 0.62
C VAL A 91 0.73 13.33 0.95
N MET A 92 0.66 14.51 1.57
CA MET A 92 1.86 15.28 1.95
C MET A 92 2.74 14.49 2.93
N ASP A 93 2.15 13.97 4.01
CA ASP A 93 2.88 13.23 5.05
C ASP A 93 3.52 11.95 4.50
N CYS A 94 2.78 11.20 3.67
CA CYS A 94 3.29 9.98 3.06
C CYS A 94 4.38 10.26 1.99
N ALA A 95 4.20 11.32 1.19
CA ALA A 95 5.18 11.69 0.17
C ALA A 95 6.50 12.19 0.79
N GLU A 96 6.44 12.91 1.91
CA GLU A 96 7.64 13.39 2.61
C GLU A 96 8.53 12.23 3.07
N ILE A 97 7.96 11.23 3.76
CA ILE A 97 8.74 10.07 4.20
C ILE A 97 9.22 9.22 3.02
N ALA A 98 8.38 9.02 2.00
CA ALA A 98 8.78 8.26 0.81
C ALA A 98 9.96 8.91 0.09
N LYS A 99 9.95 10.24 -0.02
CA LYS A 99 11.07 11.00 -0.58
C LYS A 99 12.35 10.79 0.23
N ASN A 100 12.27 10.86 1.56
CA ASN A 100 13.44 10.67 2.44
C ASN A 100 14.05 9.27 2.33
N MET A 101 13.23 8.25 2.06
CA MET A 101 13.70 6.86 1.90
C MET A 101 14.32 6.55 0.54
N ILE A 102 13.98 7.29 -0.52
CA ILE A 102 14.58 7.11 -1.86
C ILE A 102 16.04 7.59 -1.90
N PHE A 103 16.43 8.50 -1.00
CA PHE A 103 17.78 9.05 -0.92
C PHE A 103 18.69 8.35 0.11
N LEU A 104 18.29 7.19 0.63
CA LEU A 104 19.06 6.33 1.53
C LEU A 104 19.50 5.06 0.81
#